data_AF-A0A3L8Q5Q0-F1
#
_entry.id   AF-A0A3L8Q5Q0-F1
#
_cell.length_a   1.000
_cell.length_b   1.000
_cell.length_c   1.000
_cell.angle_alpha   90.00
_cell.angle_beta   90.00
_cell.angle_gamma   90.00
#
_symmetry.space_group_name_H-M   'P 1'
#
loop_
_entity.id
_entity.type
_entity.pdbx_description
1 polymer ?
#
loop_
_entity_poly.entity_id
_entity_poly.type
_entity_poly.pdbx_seq_one_letter_code
_entity_poly.pdbx_strand_id
1 'polypeptide(L)'
;AQYYGVVSVGTPPQSFTVVFDTGSSNFWVPSAYCISEACRVHQKFKSFKSDSYEHGGEAFSLQYGSGQLLGIAGKDTLQISNISIKGQDFGESVFEPGTTFVLAHFDGVLGLGYPSLAVGNALPVFDSIMDQHLVEEPIFSFYLKRSVLKMNS
;
A
#
# COMPACT_ATOMS: atom_id res chain seq x y z
N ALA A 1 5.51 -17.02 6.54
CA ALA A 1 5.88 -15.77 7.23
C ALA A 1 5.67 -14.62 6.24
N GLN A 2 5.05 -13.54 6.68
CA GLN A 2 4.85 -12.32 5.89
C GLN A 2 5.76 -11.23 6.50
N TYR A 3 6.46 -10.47 5.65
CA TYR A 3 7.26 -9.32 6.08
C TYR A 3 6.49 -8.07 5.69
N TYR A 4 6.11 -7.27 6.69
CA TYR A 4 5.37 -6.04 6.50
C TYR A 4 5.91 -4.98 7.46
N GLY A 5 5.68 -3.71 7.13
CA GLY A 5 6.05 -2.57 7.97
C GLY A 5 4.93 -1.56 8.03
N VAL A 6 5.15 -0.49 8.79
CA VAL A 6 4.15 0.55 9.02
C VAL A 6 4.41 1.72 8.08
N VAL A 7 3.34 2.19 7.44
CA VAL A 7 3.27 3.46 6.73
C VAL A 7 2.11 4.27 7.28
N SER A 8 2.10 5.58 7.07
CA SER A 8 0.92 6.40 7.38
C SER A 8 0.49 7.22 6.17
N VAL A 9 -0.81 7.33 5.97
CA VAL A 9 -1.43 8.08 4.88
C VAL A 9 -2.27 9.22 5.45
N GLY A 10 -2.15 10.40 4.89
CA GLY A 10 -3.00 11.55 5.22
C GLY A 10 -2.47 12.50 6.27
N THR A 11 -3.18 13.62 6.42
CA THR A 11 -2.93 14.66 7.42
C THR A 11 -4.23 14.96 8.18
N PRO A 12 -4.38 14.61 9.47
CA PRO A 12 -3.42 13.90 10.31
C PRO A 12 -3.16 12.45 9.84
N PRO A 13 -1.98 11.88 10.17
CA PRO A 13 -1.59 10.55 9.69
C PRO A 13 -2.51 9.41 10.16
N GLN A 14 -2.87 8.52 9.24
CA GLN A 14 -3.59 7.27 9.49
C GLN A 14 -2.64 6.09 9.20
N SER A 15 -2.33 5.25 10.19
CA SER A 15 -1.30 4.20 10.03
C SER A 15 -1.86 2.88 9.52
N PHE A 16 -1.07 2.23 8.65
CA PHE A 16 -1.37 0.94 8.03
C PHE A 16 -0.13 0.05 8.06
N THR A 17 -0.37 -1.24 8.20
CA THR A 17 0.63 -2.28 7.93
C THR A 17 0.58 -2.67 6.45
N VAL A 18 1.73 -2.66 5.78
CA VAL A 18 1.81 -2.99 4.35
C VAL A 18 2.93 -3.98 4.07
N VAL A 19 2.68 -4.89 3.12
CA VAL A 19 3.76 -5.67 2.51
C VAL A 19 4.47 -4.80 1.48
N PHE A 20 5.80 -4.80 1.52
CA PHE A 20 6.62 -4.16 0.49
C PHE A 20 6.88 -5.18 -0.61
N ASP A 21 6.31 -4.94 -1.80
CA ASP A 21 6.25 -5.93 -2.87
C ASP A 21 6.99 -5.46 -4.12
N THR A 22 8.09 -6.13 -4.46
CA THR A 22 8.84 -5.84 -5.70
C THR A 22 8.21 -6.46 -6.95
N GLY A 23 7.15 -7.27 -6.80
CA GLY A 23 6.41 -7.90 -7.90
C GLY A 23 5.22 -7.09 -8.42
N SER A 24 4.86 -5.99 -7.77
CA SER A 24 3.80 -5.08 -8.20
C SER A 24 4.21 -3.61 -7.98
N SER A 25 3.47 -2.67 -8.56
CA SER A 25 3.86 -1.25 -8.55
C SER A 25 2.85 -0.31 -7.90
N ASN A 26 1.58 -0.70 -7.79
CA ASN A 26 0.58 0.12 -7.12
C ASN A 26 0.73 0.03 -5.59
N PHE A 27 0.57 1.17 -4.92
CA PHE A 27 0.31 1.23 -3.49
C PHE A 27 -1.20 1.29 -3.24
N TRP A 28 -1.72 0.51 -2.30
CA TRP A 28 -3.14 0.58 -1.92
C TRP A 28 -3.36 0.19 -0.45
N VAL A 29 -4.45 0.72 0.12
CA VAL A 29 -4.95 0.41 1.47
C VAL A 29 -6.48 0.30 1.48
N PRO A 30 -7.08 -0.40 2.47
CA PRO A 30 -8.53 -0.51 2.59
C PRO A 30 -9.23 0.83 2.77
N SER A 31 -10.28 1.10 1.98
CA SER A 31 -11.10 2.30 2.14
C SER A 31 -12.08 2.16 3.29
N ALA A 32 -12.44 3.27 3.93
CA ALA A 32 -13.56 3.34 4.88
C ALA A 32 -14.89 2.88 4.25
N TYR A 33 -15.02 3.00 2.92
CA TYR A 33 -16.19 2.59 2.15
C TYR A 33 -16.15 1.11 1.72
N CYS A 34 -15.08 0.37 2.04
CA CYS A 34 -15.00 -1.05 1.74
C CYS A 34 -15.94 -1.87 2.64
N ILE A 35 -16.73 -2.74 2.00
CA ILE A 35 -17.73 -3.61 2.66
C ILE A 35 -17.32 -5.09 2.70
N SER A 36 -16.17 -5.44 2.13
CA SER A 36 -15.67 -6.81 2.07
C SER A 36 -15.24 -7.29 3.46
N GLU A 37 -15.27 -8.60 3.70
CA GLU A 37 -14.90 -9.18 5.00
C GLU A 37 -13.44 -8.85 5.37
N ALA A 38 -12.53 -8.82 4.39
CA ALA A 38 -11.14 -8.42 4.59
C ALA A 38 -11.04 -7.03 5.23
N CYS A 39 -11.85 -6.08 4.78
CA CYS A 39 -11.86 -4.71 5.27
C CYS A 39 -12.48 -4.54 6.66
N ARG A 40 -13.18 -5.56 7.19
CA ARG A 40 -13.74 -5.52 8.55
C ARG A 40 -12.69 -5.78 9.62
N VAL A 41 -11.67 -6.57 9.29
CA VAL A 41 -10.61 -6.97 10.22
C VAL A 41 -9.32 -6.15 10.07
N HIS A 42 -9.24 -5.31 9.03
CA HIS A 42 -8.09 -4.43 8.76
C HIS A 42 -8.39 -2.96 9.02
N GLN A 43 -7.32 -2.16 9.17
CA GLN A 43 -7.42 -0.71 9.22
C GLN A 43 -7.95 -0.15 7.91
N LYS A 44 -8.74 0.92 8.01
CA LYS A 44 -9.37 1.57 6.86
C LYS A 44 -9.03 3.04 6.79
N PHE A 45 -8.61 3.48 5.61
CA PHE A 45 -8.36 4.85 5.25
C PHE A 45 -9.66 5.64 5.17
N LYS A 46 -9.71 6.74 5.92
CA LYS A 46 -10.84 7.67 5.99
C LYS A 46 -10.42 8.93 5.25
N SER A 47 -10.68 8.99 3.95
CA SER A 47 -10.38 10.15 3.10
C SER A 47 -10.95 11.45 3.66
N PHE A 48 -12.20 11.40 4.14
CA PHE A 48 -12.90 12.53 4.80
C PHE A 48 -12.27 13.03 6.11
N LYS A 49 -11.18 12.42 6.60
CA LYS A 49 -10.42 12.87 7.77
C LYS A 49 -9.04 13.43 7.42
N SER A 50 -8.64 13.42 6.15
CA SER A 50 -7.34 13.90 5.71
C SER A 50 -7.48 15.24 5.00
N ASP A 51 -6.78 16.25 5.50
CA ASP A 51 -6.73 17.60 4.93
C ASP A 51 -5.86 17.65 3.66
N SER A 52 -5.00 16.66 3.44
CA SER A 52 -4.12 16.56 2.27
C SER A 52 -4.61 15.58 1.20
N TYR A 53 -5.81 15.03 1.37
CA TYR A 53 -6.39 14.08 0.42
C TYR A 53 -6.89 14.79 -0.84
N GLU A 54 -6.52 14.25 -1.99
CA GLU A 54 -7.03 14.62 -3.30
C GLU A 54 -7.68 13.40 -3.95
N HIS A 55 -8.95 13.55 -4.35
CA HIS A 55 -9.69 12.47 -4.99
C HIS A 55 -9.22 12.27 -6.44
N GLY A 56 -8.83 11.05 -6.80
CA GLY A 56 -8.40 10.70 -8.16
C GLY A 56 -9.57 10.39 -9.10
N GLY A 57 -10.74 10.00 -8.58
CA GLY A 57 -11.97 9.78 -9.35
C GLY A 57 -12.01 8.53 -10.24
N GLU A 58 -10.87 7.92 -10.51
CA GLU A 58 -10.76 6.79 -11.43
C GLU A 58 -10.87 5.45 -10.68
N ALA A 59 -11.80 4.60 -11.12
CA ALA A 59 -11.88 3.23 -10.64
C ALA A 59 -10.85 2.37 -11.37
N PHE A 60 -10.20 1.46 -10.64
CA PHE A 60 -9.25 0.51 -11.19
C PHE A 60 -9.43 -0.88 -10.58
N SER A 61 -8.89 -1.89 -11.26
CA SER A 61 -8.86 -3.27 -10.80
C SER A 61 -7.41 -3.76 -10.75
N LEU A 62 -7.00 -4.36 -9.64
CA LEU A 62 -5.71 -5.03 -9.53
C LEU A 62 -5.93 -6.53 -9.44
N GLN A 63 -5.17 -7.28 -10.26
CA GLN A 63 -5.14 -8.73 -10.23
C GLN A 63 -3.78 -9.20 -9.72
N TYR A 64 -3.79 -9.89 -8.59
CA TYR A 64 -2.66 -10.65 -8.06
C TYR A 64 -2.85 -12.13 -8.39
N GLY A 65 -1.75 -12.91 -8.42
CA GLY A 65 -1.83 -14.34 -8.74
C GLY A 65 -2.79 -15.13 -7.84
N SER A 66 -2.98 -14.68 -6.59
CA SER A 66 -3.85 -15.33 -5.60
C SER A 66 -5.04 -14.47 -5.16
N GLY A 67 -5.24 -13.26 -5.71
CA GLY A 67 -6.26 -12.34 -5.21
C GLY A 67 -6.55 -11.20 -6.18
N GLN A 68 -7.57 -10.42 -5.92
CA GLN A 68 -7.89 -9.25 -6.72
C GLN A 68 -8.58 -8.20 -5.86
N LEU A 69 -8.59 -6.96 -6.31
CA LEU A 69 -9.39 -5.92 -5.68
C LEU A 69 -9.90 -4.93 -6.73
N LEU A 70 -11.00 -4.28 -6.40
CA LEU A 70 -11.45 -3.05 -7.04
C LEU A 70 -11.16 -1.89 -6.10
N GLY A 71 -10.61 -0.82 -6.66
CA GLY A 71 -10.27 0.38 -5.92
C GLY A 71 -10.65 1.66 -6.65
N ILE A 72 -10.57 2.76 -5.92
CA ILE A 72 -10.68 4.12 -6.44
C ILE A 72 -9.33 4.81 -6.24
N ALA A 73 -8.85 5.50 -7.26
CA ALA A 73 -7.61 6.25 -7.20
C ALA A 73 -7.73 7.45 -6.26
N GLY A 74 -6.68 7.70 -5.49
CA GLY A 74 -6.53 8.86 -4.62
C GLY A 74 -5.08 9.31 -4.57
N LYS A 75 -4.88 10.53 -4.11
CA LYS A 75 -3.57 11.07 -3.77
C LYS A 75 -3.58 11.58 -2.34
N ASP A 76 -2.52 11.34 -1.60
CA ASP A 76 -2.36 11.92 -0.28
C ASP A 76 -0.87 11.98 0.12
N THR A 77 -0.56 12.57 1.27
CA THR A 77 0.76 12.48 1.87
C THR A 77 0.98 11.07 2.42
N LEU A 78 2.02 10.40 1.94
CA LEU A 78 2.50 9.11 2.44
C LEU A 78 3.73 9.32 3.31
N GLN A 79 3.73 8.76 4.52
CA GLN A 79 4.85 8.77 5.44
C GLN A 79 5.40 7.35 5.60
N ILE A 80 6.70 7.18 5.35
CA ILE A 80 7.44 5.94 5.61
C ILE A 80 8.61 6.29 6.52
N SER A 81 8.54 5.89 7.80
CA SER A 81 9.51 6.31 8.80
C SER A 81 9.64 7.85 8.84
N ASN A 82 10.82 8.40 8.57
CA ASN A 82 11.13 9.82 8.49
C ASN A 82 10.95 10.44 7.08
N ILE A 83 10.63 9.63 6.07
CA ILE A 83 10.41 10.11 4.69
C ILE A 83 8.94 10.49 4.51
N SER A 84 8.71 11.73 4.06
CA SER A 84 7.38 12.28 3.76
C SER A 84 7.25 12.51 2.27
N ILE A 85 6.42 11.72 1.59
CA ILE A 85 6.15 11.80 0.16
C ILE A 85 4.82 12.53 -0.03
N LYS A 86 4.85 13.70 -0.67
CA LYS A 86 3.64 14.49 -0.91
C LYS A 86 2.94 14.03 -2.19
N GLY A 87 1.61 14.06 -2.20
CA GLY A 87 0.81 13.79 -3.39
C GLY A 87 1.04 12.40 -3.99
N GLN A 88 1.30 11.40 -3.14
CA GLN A 88 1.53 10.03 -3.56
C GLN A 88 0.24 9.41 -4.10
N ASP A 89 0.28 8.88 -5.32
CA ASP A 89 -0.78 8.07 -5.89
C ASP A 89 -0.99 6.78 -5.08
N PHE A 90 -2.23 6.48 -4.73
CA PHE A 90 -2.58 5.23 -4.08
C PHE A 90 -4.01 4.80 -4.40
N GLY A 91 -4.26 3.53 -4.13
CA GLY A 91 -5.55 2.91 -4.24
C GLY A 91 -6.31 2.84 -2.93
N GLU A 92 -7.54 3.34 -2.92
CA GLU A 92 -8.53 3.02 -1.91
C GLU A 92 -9.26 1.72 -2.31
N SER A 93 -8.93 0.57 -1.71
CA SER A 93 -9.65 -0.67 -2.03
C SER A 93 -11.09 -0.59 -1.47
N VAL A 94 -12.07 -0.79 -2.35
CA VAL A 94 -13.50 -0.74 -2.00
C VAL A 94 -14.15 -2.13 -2.06
N PHE A 95 -13.51 -3.06 -2.77
CA PHE A 95 -13.96 -4.44 -2.86
C PHE A 95 -12.77 -5.41 -2.97
N GLU A 96 -12.72 -6.39 -2.08
CA GLU A 96 -11.66 -7.41 -1.97
C GLU A 96 -12.30 -8.80 -1.91
N PRO A 97 -12.60 -9.43 -3.06
CA PRO A 97 -13.25 -10.72 -3.09
C PRO A 97 -12.34 -11.87 -2.65
N GLY A 98 -12.96 -12.90 -2.09
CA GLY A 98 -12.28 -14.12 -1.63
C GLY A 98 -11.71 -14.00 -0.22
N THR A 99 -10.83 -14.94 0.15
CA THR A 99 -10.27 -15.05 1.51
C THR A 99 -8.79 -14.66 1.58
N THR A 100 -8.16 -14.39 0.45
CA THR A 100 -6.71 -14.14 0.36
C THR A 100 -6.27 -12.99 1.26
N PHE A 101 -6.97 -11.86 1.19
CA PHE A 101 -6.67 -10.69 2.02
C PHE A 101 -7.31 -10.77 3.41
N VAL A 102 -8.34 -11.60 3.61
CA VAL A 102 -8.91 -11.85 4.95
C VAL A 102 -7.89 -12.49 5.90
N LEU A 103 -7.05 -13.37 5.36
CA LEU A 103 -6.03 -14.09 6.13
C LEU A 103 -4.68 -13.36 6.18
N ALA A 104 -4.58 -12.17 5.59
CA ALA A 104 -3.36 -11.37 5.63
C ALA A 104 -3.13 -10.83 7.06
N HIS A 105 -1.87 -10.69 7.45
CA HIS A 105 -1.47 -9.98 8.67
C HIS A 105 -1.11 -8.52 8.41
N PHE A 106 -1.40 -8.03 7.20
CA PHE A 106 -1.12 -6.68 6.73
C PHE A 106 -2.40 -6.09 6.12
N ASP A 107 -2.56 -4.77 6.24
CA ASP A 107 -3.73 -4.05 5.74
C ASP A 107 -3.69 -3.86 4.21
N GLY A 108 -2.50 -3.61 3.63
CA GLY A 108 -2.38 -3.30 2.20
C GLY A 108 -1.05 -3.69 1.57
N VAL A 109 -0.84 -3.27 0.32
CA VAL A 109 0.39 -3.56 -0.45
C VAL A 109 1.01 -2.24 -0.88
N LEU A 110 2.33 -2.13 -0.71
CA LEU A 110 3.15 -1.06 -1.25
C LEU A 110 4.05 -1.65 -2.34
N GLY A 111 3.67 -1.42 -3.59
CA GLY A 111 4.43 -1.83 -4.76
C GLY A 111 5.74 -1.06 -4.91
N LEU A 112 6.81 -1.79 -5.22
CA LEU A 112 8.17 -1.30 -5.46
C LEU A 112 8.70 -1.73 -6.84
N GLY A 113 7.82 -2.24 -7.70
CA GLY A 113 8.11 -2.54 -9.09
C GLY A 113 8.17 -1.28 -9.97
N TYR A 114 8.59 -1.46 -11.22
CA TYR A 114 8.70 -0.36 -12.19
C TYR A 114 7.35 0.26 -12.55
N PRO A 115 7.30 1.54 -12.96
CA PRO A 115 6.08 2.21 -13.41
C PRO A 115 5.32 1.50 -14.53
N SER A 116 6.02 0.73 -15.38
CA SER A 116 5.41 -0.02 -16.49
C SER A 116 4.43 -1.13 -16.04
N LEU A 117 4.45 -1.53 -14.76
CA LEU A 117 3.50 -2.49 -14.19
C LEU A 117 2.36 -1.80 -13.42
N ALA A 118 2.39 -0.46 -13.29
CA ALA A 118 1.37 0.26 -12.56
C ALA A 118 0.06 0.33 -13.36
N VAL A 119 -1.05 0.03 -12.69
CA VAL A 119 -2.40 0.20 -13.23
C VAL A 119 -2.87 1.62 -12.96
N GLY A 120 -3.61 2.22 -13.91
CA GLY A 120 -4.21 3.55 -13.76
C GLY A 120 -3.21 4.71 -13.85
N ASN A 121 -2.06 4.51 -14.52
CA ASN A 121 -0.98 5.50 -14.64
C ASN A 121 -0.47 6.05 -13.29
N ALA A 122 -0.68 5.31 -12.20
CA ALA A 122 -0.22 5.69 -10.87
C ALA A 122 1.31 5.72 -10.80
N LEU A 123 1.88 6.77 -10.21
CA LEU A 123 3.32 6.85 -9.95
C LEU A 123 3.67 5.95 -8.75
N PRO A 124 4.54 4.93 -8.91
CA PRO A 124 4.94 4.08 -7.79
C PRO A 124 5.66 4.87 -6.69
N VAL A 125 5.61 4.34 -5.47
CA VAL A 125 6.12 5.07 -4.30
C VAL A 125 7.61 5.39 -4.40
N PHE A 126 8.42 4.46 -4.91
CA PHE A 126 9.85 4.69 -5.03
C PHE A 126 10.18 5.71 -6.13
N ASP A 127 9.40 5.75 -7.21
CA ASP A 127 9.50 6.80 -8.23
C ASP A 127 9.16 8.17 -7.66
N SER A 128 8.10 8.30 -6.85
CA SER A 128 7.81 9.55 -6.13
C SER A 128 8.94 9.99 -5.18
N ILE A 129 9.59 9.03 -4.51
CA ILE A 129 10.75 9.29 -3.64
C ILE A 129 11.93 9.85 -4.45
N MET A 130 12.19 9.27 -5.63
CA MET A 130 13.25 9.74 -6.54
C MET A 130 12.92 11.13 -7.10
N ASP A 131 11.70 11.34 -7.59
CA ASP A 131 11.25 12.63 -8.15
C ASP A 131 11.31 13.77 -7.12
N GLN A 132 10.98 13.46 -5.86
CA GLN A 132 11.04 14.41 -4.75
C GLN A 132 12.42 14.50 -4.09
N HIS A 133 13.43 13.79 -4.60
CA HIS A 133 14.81 13.79 -4.09
C HIS A 133 14.90 13.48 -2.59
N LEU A 134 14.11 12.51 -2.12
CA LEU A 134 13.98 12.17 -0.70
C LEU A 134 14.98 11.13 -0.20
N VAL A 135 15.88 10.68 -1.08
CA VAL A 135 16.98 9.74 -0.79
C VAL A 135 18.27 10.24 -1.43
N GLU A 136 19.41 9.92 -0.82
CA GLU A 136 20.74 10.31 -1.33
C GLU A 136 21.09 9.53 -2.61
N GLU A 137 20.74 8.26 -2.66
CA GLU A 137 20.92 7.39 -3.83
C GLU A 137 19.59 6.71 -4.19
N PRO A 138 19.27 6.54 -5.49
CA PRO A 138 18.04 5.90 -5.96
C PRO A 138 18.10 4.36 -5.82
N ILE A 139 18.40 3.87 -4.62
CA ILE A 139 18.57 2.47 -4.29
C ILE A 139 17.81 2.14 -3.00
N PHE A 140 17.11 1.01 -2.98
CA PHE A 140 16.60 0.38 -1.76
C PHE A 140 17.14 -1.05 -1.65
N SER A 141 17.16 -1.60 -0.43
CA SER A 141 17.58 -2.98 -0.18
C SER A 141 16.73 -3.62 0.92
N PHE A 142 16.63 -4.95 0.89
CA PHE A 142 15.91 -5.72 1.90
C PHE A 142 16.86 -6.62 2.69
N TYR A 143 16.68 -6.63 4.01
CA TYR A 143 17.20 -7.66 4.89
C TYR A 143 16.03 -8.40 5.54
N LEU A 144 15.87 -9.68 5.22
CA LEU A 144 14.76 -10.50 5.70
C LEU A 144 15.27 -11.58 6.66
N LYS A 145 15.07 -11.38 7.96
CA LYS A 145 15.45 -12.38 8.97
C LYS A 145 14.57 -13.62 8.86
N ARG A 146 15.14 -14.72 8.37
CA ARG A 146 14.48 -16.03 8.39
C ARG A 146 14.45 -16.59 9.82
N SER A 147 13.28 -16.71 10.42
CA SER A 147 13.11 -17.55 11.60
C SER A 147 12.99 -19.00 11.15
N VAL A 148 14.05 -19.79 11.36
CA VAL A 148 13.93 -21.25 11.29
C VAL A 148 13.35 -21.68 12.63
N LEU A 149 12.14 -22.24 12.62
CA LEU A 149 11.62 -22.93 13.79
C LEU A 149 12.67 -24.00 14.16
N LYS A 150 13.37 -23.82 15.29
CA LYS A 150 14.08 -24.94 15.90
C LYS A 150 12.98 -25.93 16.32
N MET A 151 12.82 -27.00 15.55
CA MET A 151 12.17 -28.20 16.07
C MET A 151 13.10 -28.67 17.18
N ASN A 152 12.68 -28.46 18.43
CA ASN A 152 13.31 -29.10 19.56
C ASN A 152 13.07 -30.60 19.39
N SER A 153 14.12 -31.33 19.02
CA SER A 153 14.23 -32.78 19.18
C SER A 153 14.39 -33.13 20.65
#